data_AF-A0A7K2VVS1-F1
#
_entry.id   AF-A0A7K2VVS1-F1
#
_cell.length_a   1.000
_cell.length_b   1.000
_cell.length_c   1.000
_cell.angle_alpha   90.00
_cell.angle_beta   90.00
_cell.angle_gamma   90.00
#
_symmetry.space_group_name_H-M   'P 1'
#
loop_
_entity.id
_entity.type
_entity.pdbx_description
1 polymer ?
#
loop_
_entity_poly.entity_id
_entity_poly.type
_entity_poly.pdbx_seq_one_letter_code
_entity_poly.pdbx_strand_id
1 'polypeptide(L)'
;TSDIFGTGVEFYANNASDPGDYLIGEKIDINGDGTPLRYMDKPSKDGGSADYWSSSVGSKDVHYSSGVANHFFYLLSEGSGAKTVNGVSYNSPTYNGSTVTGIGRAKALQIWYKALTTYMTSTTNYKAARTATLNAASALYGSGSAEYNAVAAAWSAVNVS
;
A
#
# COMPACT_ATOMS: atom_id res chain seq x y z
N THR A 1 6.15 5.46 0.43
CA THR A 1 5.83 6.37 -0.69
C THR A 1 6.50 5.97 -1.98
N SER A 2 7.83 5.85 -2.01
CA SER A 2 8.53 5.51 -3.26
C SER A 2 8.09 4.17 -3.84
N ASP A 3 7.95 3.12 -3.02
CA ASP A 3 7.43 1.82 -3.46
C ASP A 3 6.05 1.96 -4.15
N ILE A 4 5.10 2.69 -3.54
CA ILE A 4 3.75 2.92 -4.10
C ILE A 4 3.81 3.49 -5.52
N PHE A 5 4.63 4.52 -5.76
CA PHE A 5 4.74 5.11 -7.10
C PHE A 5 5.63 4.28 -8.02
N GLY A 6 6.64 3.58 -7.51
CA GLY A 6 7.46 2.63 -8.27
C GLY A 6 6.59 1.52 -8.87
N THR A 7 5.80 0.84 -8.04
CA THR A 7 4.78 -0.12 -8.47
C THR A 7 3.79 0.51 -9.45
N GLY A 8 3.32 1.73 -9.17
CA GLY A 8 2.44 2.46 -10.09
C GLY A 8 3.06 2.67 -11.49
N VAL A 9 4.36 2.98 -11.55
CA VAL A 9 5.12 3.13 -12.80
C VAL A 9 5.33 1.80 -13.50
N GLU A 10 5.63 0.73 -12.77
CA GLU A 10 5.79 -0.62 -13.32
C GLU A 10 4.52 -1.09 -14.03
N PHE A 11 3.37 -0.94 -13.36
CA PHE A 11 2.06 -1.20 -13.96
C PHE A 11 1.77 -0.30 -15.16
N TYR A 12 2.19 0.96 -15.14
CA TYR A 12 2.00 1.89 -16.25
C TYR A 12 2.87 1.53 -17.46
N ALA A 13 4.13 1.13 -17.22
CA ALA A 13 5.07 0.75 -18.26
C ALA A 13 4.58 -0.47 -19.04
N ASN A 14 3.82 -1.36 -18.39
CA ASN A 14 3.18 -2.53 -19.02
C ASN A 14 4.19 -3.35 -19.84
N ASN A 15 5.38 -3.55 -19.27
CA ASN A 15 6.45 -4.28 -19.92
C ASN A 15 6.10 -5.77 -19.97
N ALA A 16 6.09 -6.38 -21.15
CA ALA A 16 5.77 -7.80 -21.28
C ALA A 16 6.80 -8.73 -20.59
N SER A 17 8.06 -8.29 -20.47
CA SER A 17 9.12 -9.04 -19.77
C SER A 17 9.09 -8.85 -18.24
N ASP A 18 8.36 -7.85 -17.78
CA ASP A 18 8.18 -7.50 -16.38
C ASP A 18 6.78 -6.92 -16.16
N PRO A 19 5.73 -7.77 -16.21
CA PRO A 19 4.37 -7.30 -16.05
C PRO A 19 4.17 -6.77 -14.64
N GLY A 20 3.60 -5.56 -14.52
CA GLY A 20 3.46 -4.89 -13.24
C GLY A 20 2.88 -5.77 -12.14
N ASP A 21 3.51 -5.74 -10.98
CA ASP A 21 3.11 -6.51 -9.82
C ASP A 21 3.33 -5.70 -8.51
N TYR A 22 3.13 -6.33 -7.37
CA TYR A 22 3.24 -5.73 -6.03
C TYR A 22 4.44 -6.24 -5.23
N LEU A 23 5.41 -6.79 -5.94
CA LEU A 23 6.74 -7.10 -5.44
C LEU A 23 7.64 -5.88 -5.69
N ILE A 24 8.70 -5.76 -4.91
CA ILE A 24 9.64 -4.65 -5.07
C ILE A 24 11.03 -5.25 -5.29
N GLY A 25 11.60 -5.01 -6.45
CA GLY A 25 13.00 -5.36 -6.74
C GLY A 25 13.24 -6.84 -7.06
N GLU A 26 12.20 -7.57 -7.46
CA GLU A 26 12.25 -8.93 -8.00
C GLU A 26 13.17 -9.06 -9.23
N LYS A 27 13.25 -8.05 -10.10
CA LYS A 27 14.15 -8.10 -11.27
C LYS A 27 15.62 -7.82 -10.99
N ILE A 28 15.92 -7.01 -9.97
CA ILE A 28 17.34 -6.73 -9.63
C ILE A 28 17.98 -7.88 -8.85
N ASP A 29 17.16 -8.72 -8.19
CA ASP A 29 17.58 -9.90 -7.44
C ASP A 29 18.77 -9.62 -6.49
N ILE A 30 18.60 -8.60 -5.64
CA ILE A 30 19.65 -8.18 -4.67
C ILE A 30 20.05 -9.32 -3.73
N ASN A 31 19.14 -10.24 -3.44
CA ASN A 31 19.38 -11.40 -2.57
C ASN A 31 20.10 -12.54 -3.31
N GLY A 32 20.04 -12.58 -4.65
CA GLY A 32 20.62 -13.64 -5.48
C GLY A 32 19.88 -14.98 -5.39
N ASP A 33 18.64 -14.97 -4.90
CA ASP A 33 17.80 -16.15 -4.67
C ASP A 33 16.45 -16.08 -5.38
N GLY A 34 16.24 -15.06 -6.21
CA GLY A 34 15.01 -14.83 -6.96
C GLY A 34 13.84 -14.30 -6.12
N THR A 35 14.05 -14.01 -4.84
CA THR A 35 13.03 -13.36 -4.00
C THR A 35 13.06 -11.84 -4.18
N PRO A 36 11.89 -11.16 -4.15
CA PRO A 36 11.87 -9.71 -4.13
C PRO A 36 12.42 -9.15 -2.81
N LEU A 37 12.86 -7.91 -2.86
CA LEU A 37 13.34 -7.18 -1.70
C LEU A 37 12.22 -6.86 -0.70
N ARG A 38 11.02 -6.52 -1.18
CA ARG A 38 9.85 -6.24 -0.34
C ARG A 38 8.56 -6.73 -0.99
N TYR A 39 7.52 -6.87 -0.17
CA TYR A 39 6.17 -7.28 -0.55
C TYR A 39 5.18 -6.20 -0.12
N MET A 40 4.23 -5.83 -0.99
CA MET A 40 3.17 -4.89 -0.59
C MET A 40 1.93 -5.60 -0.01
N ASP A 41 1.64 -6.85 -0.37
CA ASP A 41 0.42 -7.57 0.07
C ASP A 41 0.48 -8.09 1.51
N LYS A 42 1.67 -8.49 1.95
CA LYS A 42 2.02 -8.90 3.31
C LYS A 42 3.51 -8.60 3.56
N PRO A 43 3.84 -7.35 3.93
CA PRO A 43 5.23 -6.90 4.08
C PRO A 43 6.15 -7.83 4.87
N SER A 44 5.66 -8.45 5.94
CA SER A 44 6.43 -9.35 6.81
C SER A 44 7.02 -10.57 6.10
N LYS A 45 6.62 -10.87 4.86
CA LYS A 45 7.23 -11.90 4.02
C LYS A 45 8.72 -11.67 3.74
N ASP A 46 9.20 -10.43 3.84
CA ASP A 46 10.63 -10.11 3.75
C ASP A 46 11.40 -10.36 5.08
N GLY A 47 10.70 -10.78 6.14
CA GLY A 47 11.27 -11.07 7.46
C GLY A 47 11.49 -9.85 8.37
N GLY A 48 11.28 -8.62 7.89
CA GLY A 48 11.58 -7.40 8.64
C GLY A 48 10.47 -6.35 8.67
N SER A 49 9.72 -6.20 7.58
CA SER A 49 8.73 -5.15 7.39
C SER A 49 7.47 -5.38 8.23
N ALA A 50 6.85 -4.28 8.63
CA ALA A 50 5.63 -4.31 9.43
C ALA A 50 4.38 -4.43 8.54
N ASP A 51 3.56 -5.46 8.76
CA ASP A 51 2.25 -5.58 8.11
C ASP A 51 1.26 -4.52 8.60
N TYR A 52 1.35 -4.18 9.89
CA TYR A 52 0.37 -3.37 10.59
C TYR A 52 1.04 -2.31 11.46
N TRP A 53 0.33 -1.21 11.70
CA TRP A 53 0.77 -0.18 12.61
C TRP A 53 0.75 -0.66 14.07
N SER A 54 1.77 -0.25 14.81
CA SER A 54 1.84 -0.31 16.27
C SER A 54 2.75 0.81 16.76
N SER A 55 2.79 1.04 18.06
CA SER A 55 3.70 2.04 18.65
C SER A 55 5.18 1.72 18.42
N SER A 56 5.55 0.45 18.20
CA SER A 56 6.95 0.04 17.97
C SER A 56 7.42 0.24 16.52
N VAL A 57 6.50 0.48 15.57
CA VAL A 57 6.84 0.70 14.15
C VAL A 57 7.75 1.92 13.99
N GLY A 58 7.58 2.96 14.82
CA GLY A 58 8.41 4.17 14.77
C GLY A 58 9.90 3.94 15.10
N SER A 59 10.26 2.81 15.71
CA SER A 59 11.64 2.46 16.05
C SER A 59 12.31 1.54 15.01
N LYS A 60 11.58 1.12 13.97
CA LYS A 60 12.14 0.34 12.87
C LYS A 60 12.85 1.24 11.88
N ASP A 61 13.84 0.68 11.17
CA ASP A 61 14.38 1.32 9.96
C ASP A 61 13.24 1.69 9.00
N VAL A 62 13.43 2.79 8.26
CA VAL A 62 12.39 3.35 7.39
C VAL A 62 11.95 2.38 6.29
N HIS A 63 12.82 1.47 5.84
CA HIS A 63 12.49 0.48 4.84
C HIS A 63 11.54 -0.60 5.40
N TYR A 64 11.66 -0.93 6.69
CA TYR A 64 10.75 -1.89 7.35
C TYR A 64 9.46 -1.26 7.86
N SER A 65 9.54 -0.03 8.39
CA SER A 65 8.34 0.70 8.83
C SER A 65 7.46 1.12 7.65
N SER A 66 8.02 1.21 6.43
CA SER A 66 7.26 1.49 5.20
C SER A 66 6.22 0.41 4.86
N GLY A 67 6.38 -0.81 5.38
CA GLY A 67 5.46 -1.92 5.16
C GLY A 67 4.00 -1.56 5.42
N VAL A 68 3.69 -0.76 6.45
CA VAL A 68 2.32 -0.35 6.78
C VAL A 68 1.69 0.47 5.65
N ALA A 69 2.43 1.40 5.04
CA ALA A 69 1.94 2.17 3.89
C ALA A 69 1.81 1.30 2.64
N ASN A 70 2.75 0.38 2.43
CA ASN A 70 2.71 -0.55 1.29
C ASN A 70 1.48 -1.47 1.39
N HIS A 71 1.21 -2.00 2.58
CA HIS A 71 0.06 -2.85 2.85
C HIS A 71 -1.26 -2.10 2.73
N PHE A 72 -1.33 -0.88 3.26
CA PHE A 72 -2.47 0.01 3.04
C PHE A 72 -2.76 0.20 1.55
N PHE A 73 -1.73 0.48 0.75
CA PHE A 73 -1.90 0.73 -0.68
C PHE A 73 -2.34 -0.51 -1.45
N TYR A 74 -1.78 -1.69 -1.15
CA TYR A 74 -2.24 -2.96 -1.73
C TYR A 74 -3.72 -3.19 -1.40
N LEU A 75 -4.11 -3.09 -0.12
CA LEU A 75 -5.49 -3.31 0.32
C LEU A 75 -6.46 -2.33 -0.33
N LEU A 76 -6.10 -1.04 -0.42
CA LEU A 76 -6.91 -0.04 -1.10
C LEU A 76 -7.05 -0.33 -2.61
N SER A 77 -6.00 -0.82 -3.25
CA SER A 77 -5.99 -1.08 -4.69
C SER A 77 -6.72 -2.36 -5.06
N GLU A 78 -6.38 -3.47 -4.40
CA GLU A 78 -6.76 -4.83 -4.81
C GLU A 78 -7.79 -5.49 -3.91
N GLY A 79 -7.90 -5.04 -2.65
CA GLY A 79 -8.68 -5.67 -1.60
C GLY A 79 -7.90 -6.71 -0.79
N SER A 80 -8.53 -7.22 0.27
CA SER A 80 -7.98 -8.29 1.11
C SER A 80 -8.24 -9.69 0.53
N GLY A 81 -7.49 -10.68 0.99
CA GLY A 81 -7.68 -12.08 0.65
C GLY A 81 -6.91 -12.52 -0.59
N ALA A 82 -7.26 -13.71 -1.10
CA ALA A 82 -6.57 -14.34 -2.21
C ALA A 82 -6.86 -13.62 -3.54
N LYS A 83 -5.81 -13.29 -4.29
CA LYS A 83 -5.91 -12.67 -5.62
C LYS A 83 -4.70 -13.02 -6.47
N THR A 84 -4.92 -13.19 -7.77
CA THR A 84 -3.83 -13.26 -8.75
C THR A 84 -3.82 -11.99 -9.58
N VAL A 85 -2.68 -11.31 -9.64
CA VAL A 85 -2.46 -10.14 -10.51
C VAL A 85 -1.27 -10.45 -11.39
N ASN A 86 -1.46 -10.39 -12.72
CA ASN A 86 -0.41 -10.63 -13.72
C ASN A 86 0.43 -11.90 -13.49
N GLY A 87 -0.19 -12.97 -12.98
CA GLY A 87 0.47 -14.25 -12.71
C GLY A 87 1.09 -14.39 -11.32
N VAL A 88 1.18 -13.31 -10.53
CA VAL A 88 1.63 -13.36 -9.14
C VAL A 88 0.45 -13.61 -8.22
N SER A 89 0.60 -14.57 -7.31
CA SER A 89 -0.43 -14.93 -6.33
C SER A 89 -0.20 -14.23 -5.00
N TYR A 90 -1.24 -13.55 -4.53
CA TYR A 90 -1.28 -12.80 -3.29
C TYR A 90 -2.35 -13.35 -2.35
N ASN A 91 -2.17 -13.16 -1.05
CA ASN A 91 -3.19 -13.44 -0.05
C ASN A 91 -3.04 -12.46 1.11
N SER A 92 -3.62 -11.27 0.94
CA SER A 92 -3.38 -10.13 1.84
C SER A 92 -4.28 -10.20 3.09
N PRO A 93 -3.71 -10.25 4.30
CA PRO A 93 -4.48 -10.32 5.53
C PRO A 93 -4.95 -8.92 5.98
N THR A 94 -5.85 -8.88 6.96
CA THR A 94 -6.23 -7.64 7.66
C THR A 94 -6.04 -7.81 9.16
N TYR A 95 -5.58 -6.76 9.84
CA TYR A 95 -5.31 -6.78 11.27
C TYR A 95 -6.54 -7.19 12.10
N ASN A 96 -7.71 -6.73 11.68
CA ASN A 96 -8.98 -6.90 12.38
C ASN A 96 -9.86 -8.03 11.79
N GLY A 97 -9.35 -8.83 10.86
CA GLY A 97 -10.11 -9.88 10.18
C GLY A 97 -11.23 -9.39 9.26
N SER A 98 -11.31 -8.08 9.00
CA SER A 98 -12.31 -7.50 8.08
C SER A 98 -11.98 -7.82 6.62
N THR A 99 -12.99 -7.75 5.76
CA THR A 99 -12.81 -7.79 4.30
C THR A 99 -12.73 -6.38 3.74
N VAL A 100 -11.69 -6.09 2.97
CA VAL A 100 -11.51 -4.84 2.22
C VAL A 100 -11.80 -5.08 0.75
N THR A 101 -12.69 -4.28 0.17
CA THR A 101 -12.92 -4.24 -1.28
C THR A 101 -12.04 -3.15 -1.89
N GLY A 102 -11.18 -3.50 -2.84
CA GLY A 102 -10.30 -2.55 -3.51
C GLY A 102 -11.04 -1.61 -4.47
N ILE A 103 -10.54 -0.38 -4.62
CA ILE A 103 -11.07 0.65 -5.54
C ILE A 103 -10.28 0.72 -6.86
N GLY A 104 -9.30 -0.15 -7.04
CA GLY A 104 -8.40 -0.17 -8.18
C GLY A 104 -7.21 0.79 -8.05
N ARG A 105 -6.08 0.37 -8.61
CA ARG A 105 -4.79 1.06 -8.59
C ARG A 105 -4.84 2.53 -8.99
N ALA A 106 -5.54 2.84 -10.09
CA ALA A 106 -5.59 4.20 -10.62
C ALA A 106 -6.16 5.19 -9.59
N LYS A 107 -7.26 4.83 -8.92
CA LYS A 107 -7.87 5.67 -7.89
C LYS A 107 -7.00 5.73 -6.63
N ALA A 108 -6.43 4.61 -6.21
CA ALA A 108 -5.51 4.55 -5.07
C ALA A 108 -4.29 5.47 -5.27
N LEU A 109 -3.67 5.45 -6.45
CA LEU A 109 -2.55 6.33 -6.81
C LEU A 109 -2.96 7.80 -6.82
N GLN A 110 -4.12 8.16 -7.38
CA GLN A 110 -4.61 9.53 -7.37
C GLN A 110 -4.83 10.06 -5.94
N ILE A 111 -5.41 9.24 -5.06
CA ILE A 111 -5.62 9.59 -3.65
C ILE A 111 -4.28 9.78 -2.94
N TRP A 112 -3.35 8.84 -3.09
CA TRP A 112 -2.04 8.94 -2.45
C TRP A 112 -1.26 10.16 -2.95
N TYR A 113 -1.28 10.43 -4.25
CA TYR A 113 -0.64 11.61 -4.85
C TYR A 113 -1.24 12.93 -4.35
N LYS A 114 -2.57 13.05 -4.32
CA LYS A 114 -3.25 14.23 -3.81
C LYS A 114 -2.96 14.44 -2.31
N ALA A 115 -2.96 13.35 -1.54
CA ALA A 115 -2.61 13.39 -0.13
C ALA A 115 -1.18 13.89 0.08
N LEU A 116 -0.21 13.28 -0.62
CA LEU A 116 1.20 13.61 -0.54
C LEU A 116 1.50 15.06 -0.90
N THR A 117 0.90 15.58 -1.97
CA THR A 117 1.25 16.89 -2.52
C THR A 117 0.47 18.05 -1.90
N THR A 118 -0.70 17.78 -1.29
CA THR A 118 -1.58 18.84 -0.77
C THR A 118 -1.70 18.83 0.76
N TYR A 119 -1.68 17.65 1.40
CA TYR A 119 -2.06 17.52 2.81
C TYR A 119 -0.95 16.99 3.72
N MET A 120 0.04 16.28 3.18
CA MET A 120 1.17 15.78 3.96
C MET A 120 2.28 16.85 4.05
N THR A 121 2.92 16.89 5.21
CA THR A 121 4.11 17.71 5.52
C THR A 121 5.30 16.82 5.90
N SER A 122 6.47 17.41 6.13
CA SER A 122 7.68 16.71 6.58
C SER A 122 7.55 15.99 7.92
N THR A 123 6.52 16.30 8.73
CA THR A 123 6.27 15.68 10.04
C THR A 123 5.08 14.71 10.05
N THR A 124 4.60 14.32 8.87
CA THR A 124 3.45 13.42 8.73
C THR A 124 3.77 12.03 9.28
N ASN A 125 3.02 11.61 10.30
CA ASN A 125 3.00 10.23 10.80
C ASN A 125 1.83 9.44 10.21
N TYR A 126 1.69 8.15 10.55
CA TYR A 126 0.64 7.30 10.00
C TYR A 126 -0.80 7.78 10.29
N LYS A 127 -1.05 8.30 11.49
CA LYS A 127 -2.36 8.89 11.82
C LYS A 127 -2.66 10.12 10.95
N ALA A 128 -1.67 10.98 10.75
CA ALA A 128 -1.80 12.14 9.87
C ALA A 128 -1.92 11.73 8.39
N ALA A 129 -1.22 10.68 7.94
CA ALA A 129 -1.34 10.14 6.59
C ALA A 129 -2.74 9.59 6.32
N ARG A 130 -3.35 8.95 7.32
CA ARG A 130 -4.75 8.56 7.29
C ARG A 130 -5.68 9.76 7.09
N THR A 131 -5.53 10.81 7.90
CA THR A 131 -6.32 12.04 7.73
C THR A 131 -6.10 12.66 6.35
N ALA A 132 -4.86 12.74 5.87
CA ALA A 132 -4.50 13.32 4.58
C ALA A 132 -5.15 12.56 3.40
N THR A 133 -5.14 11.23 3.44
CA THR A 133 -5.75 10.39 2.39
C THR A 133 -7.28 10.41 2.43
N LEU A 134 -7.91 10.51 3.60
CA LEU A 134 -9.35 10.76 3.70
C LEU A 134 -9.73 12.12 3.12
N ASN A 135 -8.97 13.17 3.44
CA ASN A 135 -9.19 14.51 2.87
C ASN A 135 -9.02 14.50 1.35
N ALA A 136 -8.01 13.79 0.84
CA ALA A 136 -7.81 13.60 -0.59
C ALA A 136 -8.96 12.84 -1.26
N ALA A 137 -9.42 11.74 -0.66
CA ALA A 137 -10.57 10.99 -1.18
C ALA A 137 -11.86 11.83 -1.17
N SER A 138 -12.09 12.59 -0.09
CA SER A 138 -13.22 13.51 0.00
C SER A 138 -13.15 14.60 -1.07
N ALA A 139 -11.97 15.18 -1.32
CA ALA A 139 -11.80 16.22 -2.35
C ALA A 139 -11.94 15.69 -3.78
N LEU A 140 -11.54 14.44 -4.04
CA LEU A 140 -11.60 13.83 -5.38
C LEU A 140 -12.97 13.19 -5.69
N TYR A 141 -13.61 12.58 -4.69
CA TYR A 141 -14.78 11.70 -4.89
C TYR A 141 -15.98 12.05 -3.99
N GLY A 142 -15.81 12.96 -3.04
CA GLY A 142 -16.83 13.34 -2.06
C GLY A 142 -16.74 12.57 -0.74
N SER A 143 -17.10 13.24 0.36
CA SER A 143 -17.19 12.61 1.68
C SER A 143 -18.25 11.51 1.70
N GLY A 144 -17.93 10.36 2.30
CA GLY A 144 -18.84 9.20 2.34
C GLY A 144 -18.96 8.41 1.03
N SER A 145 -18.21 8.79 -0.02
CA SER A 145 -18.08 8.01 -1.26
C SER A 145 -17.51 6.61 -1.02
N ALA A 146 -17.65 5.72 -2.02
CA ALA A 146 -17.06 4.40 -1.96
C ALA A 146 -15.53 4.46 -1.74
N GLU A 147 -14.85 5.40 -2.41
CA GLU A 147 -13.42 5.65 -2.28
C GLU A 147 -13.03 6.15 -0.89
N TYR A 148 -13.78 7.11 -0.34
CA TYR A 148 -13.56 7.60 1.02
C TYR A 148 -13.70 6.48 2.05
N ASN A 149 -14.76 5.68 1.94
CA ASN A 149 -15.02 4.56 2.83
C ASN A 149 -13.96 3.44 2.67
N ALA A 150 -13.50 3.18 1.45
CA ALA A 150 -12.42 2.23 1.19
C ALA A 150 -11.08 2.69 1.78
N VAL A 151 -10.75 3.98 1.71
CA VAL A 151 -9.57 4.54 2.40
C VAL A 151 -9.68 4.33 3.91
N ALA A 152 -10.84 4.59 4.50
CA ALA A 152 -11.07 4.34 5.92
C ALA A 152 -10.91 2.85 6.29
N ALA A 153 -11.48 1.95 5.47
CA ALA A 153 -11.38 0.52 5.68
C ALA A 153 -9.94 0.00 5.55
N ALA A 154 -9.21 0.41 4.52
CA ALA A 154 -7.83 0.00 4.28
C ALA A 154 -6.90 0.46 5.41
N TRP A 155 -7.05 1.68 5.94
CA TRP A 155 -6.27 2.11 7.10
C TRP A 155 -6.60 1.32 8.37
N SER A 156 -7.89 1.06 8.61
CA SER A 156 -8.34 0.23 9.74
C SER A 156 -7.78 -1.19 9.64
N ALA A 157 -7.71 -1.75 8.43
CA ALA A 157 -7.14 -3.06 8.15
C ALA A 157 -5.63 -3.13 8.41
N VAL A 158 -4.91 -2.00 8.40
CA VAL A 158 -3.51 -1.91 8.84
C VAL A 158 -3.32 -1.31 10.23
N ASN A 159 -4.37 -1.35 11.06
CA ASN A 159 -4.38 -0.88 12.45
C ASN A 159 -4.09 0.62 12.63
N VAL A 160 -4.43 1.47 11.67
CA VAL A 160 -4.36 2.94 11.81
C VAL A 160 -5.78 3.48 11.93
N SER A 161 -6.12 4.07 13.08
CA SER A 161 -7.45 4.63 13.38
C SER A 161 -7.49 6.15 13.34
#